data_AF-A0A2V8RWC0-F1
#
_entry.id   AF-A0A2V8RWC0-F1
#
_cell.length_a   1.000
_cell.length_b   1.000
_cell.length_c   1.000
_cell.angle_alpha   90.00
_cell.angle_beta   90.00
_cell.angle_gamma   90.00
#
_symmetry.space_group_name_H-M   'P 1'
#
loop_
_entity.id
_entity.type
_entity.pdbx_description
1 polymer ?
#
loop_
_entity_poly.entity_id
_entity_poly.type
_entity_poly.pdbx_seq_one_letter_code
_entity_poly.pdbx_strand_id
1 'polypeptide(L)'
;MRLLVSRQSVYNWFERFQERDSLPLATRLADAERSGRARTAHGIIDPLIDAVIDTDPRELGYRSTVWTAELLRAYLSEEHQIMGSSKSVSFAIARLQIRWKRPRHRLALRPETWRQAKGG
;
A
#
# COMPACT_ATOMS: atom_id res chain seq x y z
N MET A 1 23.47 37.55 3.96
CA MET A 1 22.76 36.26 3.74
C MET A 1 21.30 36.54 3.40
N ARG A 2 20.86 36.29 2.16
CA ARG A 2 19.43 36.31 1.81
C ARG A 2 18.91 34.87 1.89
N LEU A 3 17.90 34.62 2.73
CA LEU A 3 17.16 33.37 2.70
C LEU A 3 16.46 33.30 1.33
N LEU A 4 16.64 32.19 0.59
CA LEU A 4 16.07 31.94 -0.74
C LEU A 4 14.55 31.70 -0.69
N VAL A 5 13.82 32.59 -0.02
CA VAL A 5 12.38 32.49 0.21
C VAL A 5 11.69 33.73 -0.33
N SER A 6 10.50 33.55 -0.89
CA SER A 6 9.70 34.67 -1.37
C SER A 6 9.18 35.53 -0.21
N ARG A 7 8.91 36.82 -0.46
CA ARG A 7 8.25 37.69 0.53
C ARG A 7 6.94 37.09 1.03
N GLN A 8 6.17 36.45 0.15
CA GLN A 8 4.93 35.78 0.51
C GLN A 8 5.15 34.66 1.54
N SER A 9 6.23 33.89 1.42
CA SER A 9 6.55 32.83 2.38
C SER A 9 6.80 33.39 3.78
N VAL A 10 7.45 34.56 3.86
CA VAL A 10 7.72 35.25 5.13
C VAL A 10 6.42 35.75 5.76
N TYR A 11 5.53 36.37 4.98
CA TYR A 11 4.23 36.82 5.48
C TYR A 11 3.35 35.64 5.93
N ASN A 12 3.31 34.54 5.18
CA ASN A 12 2.57 33.35 5.56
C ASN A 12 3.08 32.75 6.89
N TRP A 13 4.39 32.78 7.13
CA TRP A 13 4.96 32.34 8.42
C TRP A 13 4.58 33.28 9.56
N PHE A 14 4.57 34.59 9.32
CA PHE A 14 4.16 35.58 10.30
C PHE A 14 2.69 35.44 10.67
N GLU A 15 1.79 35.32 9.69
CA GLU A 15 0.36 35.09 9.93
C GLU A 15 0.12 33.80 10.72
N ARG A 16 0.73 32.68 10.29
CA ARG A 16 0.65 31.40 11.01
C ARG A 16 1.14 31.49 12.45
N PHE A 17 2.17 32.31 12.71
CA PHE A 17 2.70 32.51 14.05
C PHE A 17 1.74 33.33 14.94
N GLN A 18 1.07 34.32 14.36
CA GLN A 18 0.07 35.15 15.04
C GLN A 18 -1.23 34.37 15.31
N GLU A 19 -1.70 33.55 14.37
CA GLU A 19 -2.90 32.70 14.55
C GLU A 19 -2.77 31.70 15.71
N ARG A 20 -1.54 31.33 16.06
CA ARG A 20 -1.21 30.36 17.13
C ARG A 20 -0.90 31.01 18.47
N ASP A 21 -1.31 32.26 18.70
CA ASP A 21 -0.92 33.03 19.88
C ASP A 21 -1.29 32.39 21.23
N SER A 22 -2.35 31.58 21.25
CA SER A 22 -2.78 30.81 22.42
C SER A 22 -1.92 29.59 22.75
N LEU A 23 -0.97 29.21 21.87
CA LEU A 23 -0.10 28.05 22.04
C LEU A 23 1.26 28.43 22.62
N PRO A 24 1.95 27.52 23.34
CA PRO A 24 3.32 27.73 23.76
C PRO A 24 4.26 28.04 22.58
N LEU A 25 5.26 28.89 22.81
CA LEU A 25 6.18 29.39 21.76
C LEU A 25 6.77 28.28 20.87
N ALA A 26 7.19 27.16 21.47
CA ALA A 26 7.73 26.02 20.73
C ALA A 26 6.75 25.45 19.71
N THR A 27 5.46 25.36 20.06
CA THR A 27 4.39 24.86 19.18
C THR A 27 4.04 25.87 18.09
N ARG A 28 4.16 27.17 18.38
CA ARG A 28 3.96 28.24 17.40
C ARG A 28 4.97 28.16 16.25
N LEU A 29 6.23 27.89 16.60
CA LEU A 29 7.35 27.77 15.66
C LEU A 29 7.41 26.40 14.97
N ALA A 30 6.83 25.36 15.56
CA ALA A 30 6.80 24.03 14.97
C ALA A 30 6.07 24.03 13.62
N ASP A 31 6.70 23.40 12.63
CA ASP A 31 6.00 23.07 11.40
C ASP A 31 4.90 22.05 11.68
N ALA A 32 3.79 22.18 10.95
CA ALA A 32 2.76 21.15 10.98
C ALA A 32 3.36 19.83 10.46
N GLU A 33 2.83 18.70 10.96
CA GLU A 33 3.19 17.40 10.44
C GLU A 33 2.96 17.39 8.92
N ARG A 34 4.05 17.24 8.16
CA ARG A 34 3.99 17.28 6.70
C ARG A 34 3.47 15.94 6.21
N SER A 35 2.15 15.74 6.24
CA SER A 35 1.53 14.75 5.36
C SER A 35 1.73 15.29 3.94
N GLY A 36 2.75 14.80 3.22
CA GLY A 36 2.95 15.19 1.82
C GLY A 36 1.66 15.05 1.01
N ARG A 37 1.63 15.61 -0.22
CA ARG A 37 0.45 15.54 -1.11
C ARG A 37 -0.22 14.17 -1.03
N ALA A 38 -1.48 14.13 -0.60
CA ALA A 38 -2.25 12.90 -0.56
C ALA A 38 -2.18 12.28 -1.96
N ARG A 39 -1.52 11.11 -2.10
CA ARG A 39 -1.41 10.48 -3.41
C ARG A 39 -2.83 10.10 -3.81
N THR A 40 -3.28 10.60 -4.94
CA THR A 40 -4.66 10.48 -5.45
C THR A 40 -5.17 9.04 -5.51
N ALA A 41 -4.27 8.05 -5.53
CA ALA A 41 -4.60 6.62 -5.50
C ALA A 41 -4.92 6.06 -4.10
N HIS A 42 -4.59 6.75 -3.00
CA HIS A 42 -4.66 6.21 -1.63
C HIS A 42 -6.08 5.95 -1.13
N GLY A 43 -7.12 6.56 -1.70
CA GLY A 43 -8.50 6.38 -1.24
C GLY A 43 -9.36 5.44 -2.08
N ILE A 44 -8.97 5.18 -3.33
CA ILE A 44 -9.81 4.43 -4.29
C ILE A 44 -9.40 2.95 -4.32
N ILE A 45 -8.11 2.67 -4.27
CA ILE A 45 -7.59 1.30 -4.41
C ILE A 45 -7.86 0.47 -3.16
N ASP A 46 -7.76 1.07 -1.97
CA ASP A 46 -7.80 0.35 -0.70
C ASP A 46 -9.16 -0.35 -0.48
N PRO A 47 -10.32 0.31 -0.63
CA PRO A 47 -11.63 -0.35 -0.48
C PRO A 47 -11.88 -1.44 -1.52
N LEU A 48 -11.36 -1.28 -2.74
CA LEU A 48 -11.54 -2.25 -3.82
C LEU A 48 -10.73 -3.53 -3.57
N ILE A 49 -9.51 -3.40 -3.03
CA ILE A 49 -8.71 -4.56 -2.64
C ILE A 49 -9.36 -5.23 -1.42
N ASP A 50 -9.79 -4.47 -0.42
CA ASP A 50 -10.41 -5.01 0.80
C ASP A 50 -11.68 -5.82 0.49
N ALA A 51 -12.49 -5.36 -0.47
CA ALA A 51 -13.72 -6.05 -0.87
C ALA A 51 -13.50 -7.41 -1.57
N VAL A 52 -12.31 -7.64 -2.15
CA VAL A 52 -12.06 -8.82 -3.00
C VAL A 52 -11.03 -9.78 -2.38
N ILE A 53 -10.22 -9.33 -1.42
CA ILE A 53 -9.06 -10.07 -0.92
C ILE A 53 -9.42 -11.41 -0.26
N ASP A 54 -10.62 -11.50 0.34
CA ASP A 54 -11.11 -12.70 1.03
C ASP A 54 -11.83 -13.68 0.08
N THR A 55 -12.09 -13.28 -1.16
CA THR A 55 -12.69 -14.13 -2.20
C THR A 55 -11.63 -14.97 -2.89
N ASP A 56 -11.95 -16.19 -3.31
CA ASP A 56 -11.03 -16.99 -4.13
C ASP A 56 -10.94 -16.37 -5.54
N PRO A 57 -9.74 -16.05 -6.07
CA PRO A 57 -9.61 -15.47 -7.41
C PRO A 57 -10.23 -16.35 -8.52
N ARG A 58 -10.38 -17.66 -8.29
CA ARG A 58 -11.03 -18.58 -9.23
C ARG A 58 -12.52 -18.33 -9.39
N GLU A 59 -13.19 -17.77 -8.39
CA GLU A 59 -14.59 -17.36 -8.48
C GLU A 59 -14.77 -16.19 -9.46
N LEU A 60 -13.69 -15.43 -9.70
CA LEU A 60 -13.62 -14.34 -10.67
C LEU A 60 -12.98 -14.77 -12.00
N GLY A 61 -12.82 -16.08 -12.23
CA GLY A 61 -12.31 -16.61 -13.49
C GLY A 61 -10.78 -16.64 -13.61
N TYR A 62 -10.04 -16.26 -12.57
CA TYR A 62 -8.58 -16.37 -12.59
C TYR A 62 -8.11 -17.81 -12.33
N ARG A 63 -6.94 -18.17 -12.88
CA ARG A 63 -6.32 -19.49 -12.68
C ARG A 63 -5.52 -19.62 -11.38
N SER A 64 -5.34 -18.53 -10.65
CA SER A 64 -4.59 -18.50 -9.39
C SER A 64 -5.51 -18.81 -8.22
N THR A 65 -5.03 -19.56 -7.23
CA THR A 65 -5.73 -19.81 -5.95
C THR A 65 -5.45 -18.75 -4.89
N VAL A 66 -4.54 -17.81 -5.17
CA VAL A 66 -4.09 -16.79 -4.23
C VAL A 66 -4.00 -15.44 -4.93
N TRP A 67 -4.47 -14.40 -4.26
CA TRP A 67 -4.24 -13.01 -4.69
C TRP A 67 -2.76 -12.64 -4.61
N THR A 68 -2.20 -12.17 -5.71
CA THR A 68 -0.87 -11.55 -5.76
C THR A 68 -1.01 -10.08 -6.11
N ALA A 69 0.00 -9.26 -5.82
CA ALA A 69 -0.01 -7.84 -6.19
C ALA A 69 -0.21 -7.63 -7.71
N GLU A 70 0.36 -8.51 -8.54
CA GLU A 70 0.18 -8.47 -9.99
C GLU A 70 -1.24 -8.84 -10.41
N LEU A 71 -1.83 -9.85 -9.75
CA LEU A 71 -3.20 -10.27 -10.02
C LEU A 71 -4.21 -9.19 -9.60
N LEU A 72 -4.01 -8.58 -8.43
CA LEU A 72 -4.83 -7.44 -7.97
C LEU A 72 -4.71 -6.24 -8.91
N ARG A 73 -3.52 -6.00 -9.48
CA ARG A 73 -3.35 -4.95 -10.50
C ARG A 73 -4.18 -5.26 -11.75
N ALA A 74 -4.15 -6.51 -12.24
CA ALA A 74 -4.94 -6.92 -13.40
C ALA A 74 -6.45 -6.74 -13.12
N TYR A 75 -6.92 -7.25 -11.99
CA TYR A 75 -8.31 -7.09 -11.53
C TYR A 75 -8.76 -5.62 -11.48
N LEU A 76 -7.97 -4.74 -10.86
CA LEU A 76 -8.30 -3.31 -10.78
C LEU A 76 -8.33 -2.62 -12.15
N SER A 77 -7.50 -3.09 -13.09
CA SER A 77 -7.49 -2.57 -14.46
C SER A 77 -8.67 -3.07 -15.28
N GLU A 78 -9.05 -4.34 -15.14
CA GLU A 78 -10.12 -4.98 -15.90
C GLU A 78 -11.49 -4.53 -15.39
N GLU A 79 -11.75 -4.69 -14.09
CA GLU A 79 -13.08 -4.47 -13.49
C GLU A 79 -13.36 -3.01 -13.15
N HIS A 80 -12.33 -2.25 -12.77
CA HIS A 80 -12.49 -0.88 -12.26
C HIS A 80 -11.86 0.19 -13.15
N GLN A 81 -11.20 -0.19 -14.25
CA GLN A 81 -10.49 0.72 -15.17
C GLN A 81 -9.45 1.61 -14.46
N ILE A 82 -8.92 1.15 -13.32
CA ILE A 82 -7.92 1.88 -12.54
C ILE A 82 -6.54 1.43 -12.97
N MET A 83 -5.83 2.33 -13.66
CA MET A 83 -4.42 2.12 -14.03
C MET A 83 -3.51 2.40 -12.83
N GLY A 84 -3.37 1.38 -11.96
CA GLY A 84 -2.43 1.39 -10.84
C GLY A 84 -1.08 0.78 -11.21
N SER A 85 0.04 1.36 -10.76
CA SER A 85 1.32 0.66 -10.80
C SER A 85 1.33 -0.50 -9.80
N SER A 86 2.11 -1.55 -10.07
CA SER A 86 2.33 -2.66 -9.10
C SER A 86 2.80 -2.15 -7.73
N LYS A 87 3.58 -1.05 -7.73
CA LYS A 87 4.03 -0.38 -6.50
C LYS A 87 2.88 0.27 -5.73
N SER A 88 1.90 0.84 -6.42
CA SER A 88 0.70 1.42 -5.80
C SER A 88 -0.14 0.33 -5.12
N VAL A 89 -0.34 -0.80 -5.79
CA VAL A 89 -1.06 -1.97 -5.26
C VAL A 89 -0.31 -2.56 -4.06
N SER A 90 1.02 -2.70 -4.16
CA SER A 90 1.87 -3.17 -3.05
C SER A 90 1.79 -2.26 -1.82
N PHE A 91 1.75 -0.93 -2.02
CA PHE A 91 1.55 -0.01 -0.91
C PHE A 91 0.14 -0.10 -0.31
N ALA A 92 -0.90 -0.33 -1.13
CA ALA A 92 -2.26 -0.54 -0.64
C ALA A 92 -2.37 -1.81 0.21
N ILE A 93 -1.83 -2.93 -0.26
CA ILE A 93 -1.68 -4.17 0.51
C ILE A 93 -1.00 -3.92 1.85
N ALA A 94 0.11 -3.16 1.84
CA ALA A 94 0.84 -2.83 3.06
C ALA A 94 0.03 -1.94 4.02
N ARG A 95 -0.75 -0.98 3.52
CA ARG A 95 -1.64 -0.14 4.35
C ARG A 95 -2.77 -0.96 4.96
N LEU A 96 -3.40 -1.83 4.18
CA LEU A 96 -4.46 -2.75 4.60
C LEU A 96 -3.95 -3.86 5.53
N GLN A 97 -2.64 -3.92 5.82
CA GLN A 97 -2.01 -4.97 6.64
C GLN A 97 -2.29 -6.40 6.15
N ILE A 98 -2.57 -6.55 4.84
CA ILE A 98 -2.81 -7.86 4.24
C ILE A 98 -1.51 -8.66 4.28
N ARG A 99 -1.55 -9.85 4.90
CA ARG A 99 -0.44 -10.77 4.97
C ARG A 99 -0.85 -12.16 4.54
N TRP A 100 -0.25 -12.64 3.46
CA TRP A 100 -0.36 -14.04 3.08
C TRP A 100 0.50 -14.93 3.97
N LYS A 101 -0.01 -16.11 4.31
CA LYS A 101 0.77 -17.17 4.93
C LYS A 101 1.87 -17.57 3.95
N ARG A 102 3.14 -17.37 4.33
CA ARG A 102 4.26 -17.75 3.46
C ARG A 102 4.26 -19.27 3.25
N PRO A 103 4.30 -19.75 2.00
CA PRO A 103 4.54 -21.16 1.73
C PRO A 103 5.83 -21.61 2.42
N ARG A 104 5.78 -22.69 3.20
CA ARG A 104 6.99 -23.27 3.77
C ARG A 104 7.71 -24.00 2.64
N HIS A 105 8.86 -23.48 2.19
CA HIS A 105 9.68 -24.10 1.14
C HIS A 105 10.28 -25.47 1.51
N ARG A 106 9.94 -26.05 2.67
CA ARG A 106 10.21 -27.46 2.92
C ARG A 106 9.24 -28.28 2.09
N LEU A 107 9.65 -28.59 0.86
CA LEU A 107 9.29 -29.85 0.25
C LEU A 107 9.69 -30.92 1.28
N ALA A 108 8.72 -31.69 1.79
CA ALA A 108 9.06 -32.86 2.58
C ALA A 108 10.01 -33.70 1.72
N LEU A 109 11.24 -33.92 2.20
CA LEU A 109 12.16 -34.82 1.53
C LEU A 109 11.43 -36.17 1.42
N ARG A 110 11.47 -36.75 0.23
CA ARG A 110 10.97 -38.11 -0.01
C ARG A 110 11.61 -39.03 1.05
N PRO A 111 10.83 -39.74 1.87
CA PRO A 111 11.40 -40.68 2.84
C PRO A 111 12.30 -41.69 2.11
N GLU A 112 13.44 -42.06 2.69
CA GLU A 112 14.36 -43.07 2.11
C GLU A 112 13.66 -44.41 1.82
N THR A 113 12.57 -44.70 2.51
CA THR A 113 11.78 -45.93 2.37
C THR A 113 10.78 -45.90 1.22
N TRP A 114 10.69 -44.83 0.42
CA TRP A 114 9.81 -44.81 -0.75
C TRP A 114 10.32 -45.74 -1.85
N ARG A 115 9.95 -47.02 -1.76
CA ARG A 115 10.05 -48.00 -2.84
C ARG A 115 8.78 -47.92 -3.70
N GLN A 116 8.93 -47.43 -4.91
CA GLN A 116 7.93 -47.58 -5.96
C GLN A 116 8.00 -49.04 -6.43
N ALA A 117 7.05 -49.88 -6.02
CA ALA A 117 6.82 -51.13 -6.73
C ALA A 117 6.21 -50.77 -8.09
N LYS A 118 7.05 -50.56 -9.10
CA LYS A 118 6.65 -50.79 -10.49
C LYS A 118 7.02 -52.24 -10.79
N GLY A 119 6.02 -53.11 -10.86
CA GLY A 119 6.20 -54.47 -11.32
C GLY A 119 4.86 -55.03 -11.78
N GLY A 120 4.79 -55.39 -13.06
CA GLY A 120 3.79 -56.26 -13.69
C GLY A 120 2.50 -55.59 -14.09
#